data_AF-A0A9X9G502-F1
#
_entry.id   AF-A0A9X9G502-F1
#
_cell.length_a   1.000
_cell.length_b   1.000
_cell.length_c   1.000
_cell.angle_alpha   90.00
_cell.angle_beta   90.00
_cell.angle_gamma   90.00
#
_symmetry.space_group_name_H-M   'P 1'
#
loop_
_entity.id
_entity.type
_entity.pdbx_description
1 polymer ?
#
loop_
_entity_poly.entity_id
_entity_poly.type
_entity_poly.pdbx_seq_one_letter_code
_entity_poly.pdbx_strand_id
1 'polypeptide(L)'
;MISQLKREALDALKGRWGLAVGATLLIGILIGAVEMLTTGIFSIFWGWEEASDSLTVSIIVMLVIGPLTIGAYYLVLNAIRGTDARIGHIFRWFSDGSKLMKSFLTYLLMYVYLTLWT
;
A
#
# COMPACT_ATOMS: atom_id res chain seq x y z
N MET A 1 -1.88 -26.66 8.99
CA MET A 1 -1.61 -25.62 7.98
C MET A 1 -1.63 -24.21 8.58
N ILE A 2 -2.75 -23.71 9.12
CA ILE A 2 -2.85 -22.34 9.66
C ILE A 2 -1.88 -22.08 10.82
N SER A 3 -1.75 -23.02 11.76
CA SER A 3 -0.82 -22.91 12.89
C SER A 3 0.65 -22.81 12.48
N GLN A 4 1.02 -23.49 11.39
CA GLN A 4 2.37 -23.46 10.85
C GLN A 4 2.66 -22.11 10.17
N LEU A 5 1.75 -21.62 9.33
CA LEU A 5 1.86 -20.30 8.70
C LEU A 5 1.97 -19.17 9.73
N LYS A 6 1.19 -19.25 10.82
CA LYS A 6 1.26 -18.28 11.91
C LYS A 6 2.62 -18.31 12.61
N ARG A 7 3.17 -19.50 12.84
CA ARG A 7 4.48 -19.67 13.48
C ARG A 7 5.60 -19.13 12.61
N GLU A 8 5.58 -19.45 11.31
CA GLU A 8 6.55 -18.94 10.32
C GLU A 8 6.48 -17.40 10.22
N ALA A 9 5.28 -16.82 10.22
CA ALA A 9 5.10 -15.36 10.22
C ALA A 9 5.65 -14.70 11.51
N LEU A 10 5.44 -15.32 12.68
CA LEU A 10 5.99 -14.83 13.95
C LEU A 10 7.52 -14.95 13.97
N ASP A 11 8.07 -16.04 13.45
CA ASP A 11 9.51 -16.25 13.34
C ASP A 11 10.14 -15.24 12.39
N ALA A 12 9.50 -14.90 11.26
CA ALA A 12 9.95 -13.86 10.33
C ALA A 12 9.98 -12.44 10.95
N LEU A 13 9.19 -12.21 12.02
CA LEU A 13 9.14 -10.94 12.74
C LEU A 13 10.13 -10.84 13.90
N LYS A 14 10.76 -11.95 14.32
CA LYS A 14 11.74 -11.92 15.42
C LYS A 14 12.91 -11.01 15.07
N GLY A 15 13.20 -10.05 15.95
CA GLY A 15 14.23 -9.02 15.72
C GLY A 15 13.85 -7.93 14.71
N ARG A 16 12.68 -8.01 14.07
CA ARG A 16 12.19 -7.03 13.06
C ARG A 16 10.84 -6.41 13.43
N TRP A 17 10.36 -6.65 14.65
CA TRP A 17 9.06 -6.17 15.15
C TRP A 17 8.88 -4.64 15.02
N GLY A 18 9.89 -3.87 15.41
CA GLY A 18 9.84 -2.40 15.28
C GLY A 18 9.72 -1.92 13.83
N LEU A 19 10.35 -2.63 12.89
CA LEU A 19 10.23 -2.34 11.46
C LEU A 19 8.83 -2.66 10.94
N ALA A 20 8.24 -3.78 11.36
CA ALA A 20 6.90 -4.16 10.93
C ALA A 20 5.84 -3.18 11.47
N VAL A 21 5.88 -2.85 12.76
CA VAL A 21 4.96 -1.87 13.36
C VAL A 21 5.17 -0.49 12.73
N GLY A 22 6.41 -0.06 12.59
CA GLY A 22 6.74 1.22 11.96
C GLY A 22 6.27 1.30 10.50
N ALA A 23 6.44 0.23 9.73
CA ALA A 23 5.95 0.16 8.35
C ALA A 23 4.42 0.23 8.29
N THR A 24 3.71 -0.55 9.10
CA THR A 24 2.24 -0.54 9.13
C THR A 24 1.69 0.82 9.55
N LEU A 25 2.27 1.44 10.59
CA LEU A 25 1.87 2.75 11.07
C LEU A 25 2.14 3.82 10.02
N LEU A 26 3.32 3.79 9.38
CA LEU A 26 3.66 4.70 8.29
C LEU A 26 2.69 4.56 7.12
N ILE A 27 2.38 3.34 6.69
CA ILE A 27 1.43 3.09 5.59
C ILE A 27 0.05 3.63 5.96
N GLY A 28 -0.43 3.39 7.18
CA GLY A 28 -1.72 3.91 7.64
C GLY A 28 -1.79 5.44 7.63
N ILE A 29 -0.73 6.12 8.12
CA ILE A 29 -0.64 7.58 8.06
C ILE A 29 -0.62 8.07 6.61
N LEU A 30 0.13 7.43 5.72
CA LEU A 30 0.20 7.82 4.32
C LEU A 30 -1.13 7.65 3.60
N ILE A 31 -1.84 6.55 3.84
CA ILE A 31 -3.18 6.31 3.29
C ILE A 31 -4.14 7.40 3.75
N GLY A 32 -4.23 7.63 5.07
CA GLY A 32 -5.12 8.66 5.62
C GLY A 32 -4.76 10.07 5.15
N ALA A 33 -3.47 10.38 5.01
CA ALA A 33 -3.03 11.66 4.48
C ALA A 33 -3.41 11.82 2.99
N VAL A 34 -3.22 10.79 2.17
CA VAL A 34 -3.62 10.82 0.76
C VAL A 34 -5.13 10.99 0.65
N GLU A 35 -5.93 10.21 1.36
CA GLU A 35 -7.39 10.34 1.37
C GLU A 35 -7.82 11.76 1.78
N MET A 36 -7.32 12.27 2.91
CA MET A 36 -7.68 13.59 3.42
C MET A 36 -7.28 14.71 2.45
N LEU A 37 -6.07 14.66 1.89
CA LEU A 37 -5.60 15.69 0.95
C LEU A 37 -6.37 15.65 -0.37
N THR A 38 -6.61 14.46 -0.92
CA THR A 38 -7.29 14.31 -2.20
C THR A 38 -8.75 14.76 -2.07
N THR A 39 -9.47 14.27 -1.06
CA THR A 39 -10.84 14.71 -0.77
C THR A 39 -10.89 16.20 -0.45
N GLY A 40 -9.93 16.71 0.32
CA GLY A 40 -9.82 18.14 0.62
C GLY A 40 -9.71 19.01 -0.63
N ILE A 41 -8.87 18.63 -1.59
CA ILE A 41 -8.72 19.36 -2.87
C ILE A 41 -10.03 19.37 -3.66
N PHE A 42 -10.71 18.23 -3.78
CA PHE A 42 -11.96 18.14 -4.53
C PHE A 42 -13.13 18.80 -3.80
N SER A 43 -13.11 18.82 -2.46
CA SER A 43 -14.16 19.46 -1.65
C SER A 43 -14.28 20.96 -1.89
N ILE A 44 -13.22 21.62 -2.36
CA ILE A 44 -13.23 23.05 -2.74
C ILE A 44 -14.23 23.30 -3.89
N PHE A 45 -14.38 22.32 -4.79
CA PHE A 45 -15.22 22.46 -5.98
C PHE A 45 -16.60 21.84 -5.81
N TRP A 46 -16.71 20.76 -5.04
CA TRP A 46 -17.91 19.93 -4.99
C TRP A 46 -18.60 19.87 -3.63
N GLY A 47 -17.98 20.36 -2.55
CA GLY A 47 -18.43 20.07 -1.20
C GLY A 47 -17.78 18.81 -0.63
N TRP A 48 -17.70 18.71 0.70
CA TRP A 48 -17.00 17.60 1.37
C TRP A 48 -17.72 16.27 1.21
N GLU A 49 -19.04 16.26 1.33
CA GLU A 49 -19.89 15.07 1.25
C GLU A 49 -19.86 14.47 -0.17
N GLU A 50 -20.00 15.31 -1.18
CA GLU A 50 -19.92 14.89 -2.58
C GLU A 50 -18.52 14.44 -2.98
N ALA A 51 -17.47 15.10 -2.45
CA ALA A 51 -16.09 14.70 -2.72
C ALA A 51 -15.73 13.37 -2.04
N SER A 52 -16.20 13.10 -0.82
CA SER A 52 -15.93 11.83 -0.13
C SER A 52 -16.61 10.65 -0.79
N ASP A 53 -17.83 10.85 -1.32
CA ASP A 53 -18.61 9.78 -1.94
C ASP A 53 -18.33 9.64 -3.45
N SER A 54 -17.48 10.50 -3.99
CA SER A 54 -17.13 10.49 -5.40
C SER A 54 -16.28 9.28 -5.79
N LEU A 55 -16.78 8.53 -6.77
CA LEU A 55 -16.01 7.48 -7.44
C LEU A 55 -14.72 8.04 -8.08
N THR A 56 -14.75 9.26 -8.60
CA THR A 56 -13.56 9.89 -9.20
C THR A 56 -12.47 10.11 -8.16
N VAL A 57 -12.83 10.64 -7.00
CA VAL A 57 -11.88 10.85 -5.89
C VAL A 57 -11.33 9.51 -5.41
N SER A 58 -12.21 8.52 -5.23
CA SER A 58 -11.82 7.16 -4.83
C SER A 58 -10.84 6.52 -5.81
N ILE A 59 -11.06 6.67 -7.12
CA ILE A 59 -10.14 6.17 -8.15
C ILE A 59 -8.79 6.88 -8.02
N ILE A 60 -8.75 8.20 -7.91
CA ILE A 60 -7.48 8.95 -7.81
C ILE A 60 -6.69 8.52 -6.56
N VAL A 61 -7.36 8.41 -5.42
CA VAL A 61 -6.77 7.91 -4.18
C VAL A 61 -6.19 6.50 -4.38
N MET A 62 -6.95 5.60 -5.02
CA MET A 62 -6.48 4.25 -5.36
C MET A 62 -5.21 4.27 -6.24
N LEU A 63 -5.15 5.15 -7.23
CA LEU A 63 -3.97 5.27 -8.12
C LEU A 63 -2.70 5.67 -7.35
N VAL A 64 -2.84 6.54 -6.35
CA VAL A 64 -1.72 7.02 -5.52
C VAL A 64 -1.29 5.96 -4.49
N ILE A 65 -2.25 5.27 -3.88
CA ILE A 65 -1.98 4.25 -2.84
C ILE A 65 -1.48 2.93 -3.44
N GLY A 66 -1.92 2.56 -4.65
CA GLY A 66 -1.57 1.27 -5.28
C GLY A 66 -0.06 0.94 -5.25
N PRO A 67 0.83 1.85 -5.70
CA PRO A 67 2.27 1.64 -5.62
C PRO A 67 2.81 1.48 -4.18
N LEU A 68 2.22 2.14 -3.19
CA LEU A 68 2.59 1.97 -1.77
C LEU A 68 2.25 0.55 -1.28
N THR A 69 1.11 0.01 -1.70
CA THR A 69 0.70 -1.37 -1.39
C THR A 69 1.70 -2.40 -1.92
N ILE A 70 2.19 -2.21 -3.16
CA ILE A 70 3.24 -3.07 -3.73
C ILE A 70 4.56 -2.92 -2.96
N GLY A 71 4.90 -1.70 -2.52
CA GLY A 71 6.04 -1.43 -1.62
C GLY A 71 5.93 -2.18 -0.29
N ALA A 72 4.74 -2.22 0.31
CA ALA A 72 4.47 -2.95 1.54
C ALA A 72 4.65 -4.46 1.34
N TYR A 73 4.09 -5.04 0.27
CA TYR A 73 4.29 -6.46 -0.05
C TYR A 73 5.76 -6.80 -0.28
N TYR A 74 6.50 -5.92 -0.96
CA TYR A 74 7.92 -6.12 -1.16
C TYR A 74 8.70 -6.14 0.16
N LEU A 75 8.39 -5.24 1.10
CA LEU A 75 8.99 -5.24 2.44
C LEU A 75 8.70 -6.53 3.21
N VAL A 76 7.43 -6.97 3.22
CA VAL A 76 7.01 -8.21 3.88
C VAL A 76 7.69 -9.43 3.26
N LEU A 77 7.74 -9.52 1.94
CA LEU A 77 8.42 -10.60 1.23
C LEU A 77 9.91 -10.68 1.58
N ASN A 78 10.60 -9.55 1.65
CA ASN A 78 12.00 -9.52 2.05
C ASN A 78 12.21 -9.87 3.52
N ALA A 79 11.24 -9.54 4.39
CA ALA A 79 11.27 -9.95 5.79
C ALA A 79 11.15 -11.47 5.94
N ILE A 80 10.20 -12.10 5.23
CA ILE A 80 10.00 -13.56 5.26
C ILE A 80 11.20 -14.29 4.64
N ARG A 81 11.79 -13.74 3.56
CA ARG A 81 12.98 -14.32 2.90
C ARG A 81 14.27 -14.19 3.71
N GLY A 82 14.26 -13.53 4.86
CA GLY A 82 15.46 -13.26 5.66
C GLY A 82 16.44 -12.29 5.00
N THR A 83 16.07 -11.67 3.88
CA THR A 83 16.88 -10.67 3.17
C THR A 83 16.83 -9.30 3.85
N ASP A 84 17.60 -8.33 3.34
CA ASP A 84 17.58 -6.95 3.85
C ASP A 84 16.19 -6.34 3.70
N ALA A 85 15.56 -6.00 4.83
CA ALA A 85 14.26 -5.34 4.87
C ALA A 85 14.44 -3.99 5.55
N ARG A 86 14.13 -2.91 4.82
CA ARG A 86 14.23 -1.53 5.31
C ARG A 86 12.94 -0.79 4.96
N ILE A 87 12.54 0.14 5.83
CA ILE A 87 11.34 0.97 5.63
C ILE A 87 11.40 1.71 4.28
N GLY A 88 12.58 2.16 3.85
CA GLY A 88 12.78 2.81 2.55
C GLY A 88 12.38 1.94 1.34
N HIS A 89 12.29 0.62 1.49
CA HIS A 89 11.84 -0.26 0.41
C HIS A 89 10.37 -0.06 0.03
N ILE A 90 9.55 0.52 0.91
CA ILE A 90 8.17 0.92 0.60
C ILE A 90 8.16 1.93 -0.55
N PHE A 91 9.13 2.84 -0.57
CA PHE A 91 9.22 3.92 -1.56
C PHE A 91 10.09 3.58 -2.77
N ARG A 92 10.68 2.38 -2.82
CA ARG A 92 11.65 2.00 -3.87
C ARG A 92 11.10 2.11 -5.29
N TRP A 93 9.79 1.95 -5.44
CA TRP A 93 9.13 2.03 -6.74
C TRP A 93 8.98 3.47 -7.23
N PHE A 94 9.05 4.47 -6.34
CA PHE A 94 8.95 5.89 -6.69
C PHE A 94 10.26 6.49 -7.20
N SER A 95 11.41 5.82 -7.01
CA SER A 95 12.71 6.36 -7.45
C SER A 95 13.01 6.17 -8.93
N ASP A 96 12.21 5.35 -9.64
CA ASP A 96 12.40 5.04 -11.05
C ASP A 96 11.02 4.93 -11.71
N GLY A 97 10.71 5.86 -12.62
CA GLY A 97 9.40 5.95 -13.27
C GLY A 97 9.01 4.69 -14.02
N SER A 98 9.97 3.92 -14.56
CA SER A 98 9.68 2.64 -15.22
C SER A 98 9.24 1.57 -14.21
N LYS A 99 9.84 1.58 -13.01
CA LYS A 99 9.47 0.69 -11.91
C LYS A 99 8.14 1.10 -11.29
N LEU A 100 7.88 2.39 -11.15
CA LEU A 100 6.59 2.93 -10.71
C LEU A 100 5.47 2.44 -11.64
N MET A 101 5.64 2.61 -12.95
CA MET A 101 4.65 2.21 -13.94
C MET A 101 4.37 0.70 -13.89
N LYS A 102 5.41 -0.14 -13.77
CA LYS A 102 5.24 -1.59 -13.65
C LYS A 102 4.49 -1.99 -12.38
N SER A 103 4.84 -1.40 -11.24
CA SER A 103 4.15 -1.65 -9.96
C SER A 103 2.69 -1.21 -10.02
N PHE A 104 2.44 -0.05 -10.61
CA PHE A 104 1.10 0.46 -10.84
C PHE A 104 0.26 -0.50 -11.70
N LEU A 105 0.78 -0.94 -12.85
CA LEU A 105 0.09 -1.88 -13.73
C LEU A 105 -0.17 -3.24 -13.06
N THR A 106 0.77 -3.72 -12.25
CA THR A 106 0.62 -4.97 -11.48
C THR A 106 -0.52 -4.85 -10.46
N TYR A 107 -0.57 -3.73 -9.75
CA TYR A 107 -1.65 -3.45 -8.80
C TYR A 107 -3.01 -3.33 -9.50
N LEU A 108 -3.08 -2.62 -10.63
CA LEU A 108 -4.30 -2.49 -11.42
C LEU A 108 -4.80 -3.85 -11.91
N LEU A 109 -3.90 -4.69 -12.42
CA LEU A 109 -4.25 -6.04 -12.87
C LEU A 109 -4.79 -6.91 -11.73
N MET A 110 -4.15 -6.86 -10.55
CA MET A 110 -4.65 -7.54 -9.35
C MET A 110 -6.06 -7.06 -9.00
N TYR A 111 -6.31 -5.76 -9.01
CA TYR A 111 -7.62 -5.20 -8.68
C TYR A 111 -8.69 -5.65 -9.68
N VAL A 112 -8.40 -5.60 -10.98
CA VAL A 112 -9.29 -6.13 -12.03
C VAL A 112 -9.62 -7.60 -11.80
N TYR A 113 -8.62 -8.45 -11.51
CA TYR A 113 -8.87 -9.85 -11.23
C TYR A 113 -9.75 -10.07 -9.99
N LEU A 114 -9.54 -9.30 -8.92
CA LEU A 114 -10.36 -9.41 -7.71
C LEU A 114 -11.81 -8.96 -7.95
N THR A 115 -12.01 -7.88 -8.72
CA THR A 115 -13.35 -7.42 -9.10
C THR A 115 -14.05 -8.44 -9.99
N LEU A 116 -13.36 -9.04 -10.95
CA LEU A 116 -13.94 -10.05 -11.86
C LEU A 116 -14.16 -11.41 -11.18
N TRP A 117 -13.43 -11.70 -10.11
CA TRP A 117 -13.59 -12.92 -9.32
C TRP A 117 -14.86 -12.91 -8.46
N THR A 118 -15.37 -11.72 -8.13
CA THR A 118 -16.57 -11.54 -7.32
C THR A 118 -17.80 -11.45 -8.21
#